data_AF-A0A2V1HYL3-F1
#
_entry.id   AF-A0A2V1HYL3-F1
#
_cell.length_a   1.000
_cell.length_b   1.000
_cell.length_c   1.000
_cell.angle_alpha   90.00
_cell.angle_beta   90.00
_cell.angle_gamma   90.00
#
_symmetry.space_group_name_H-M   'P 1'
#
loop_
_entity.id
_entity.type
_entity.pdbx_description
1 polymer ?
#
loop_
_entity_poly.entity_id
_entity_poly.type
_entity_poly.pdbx_seq_one_letter_code
_entity_poly.pdbx_strand_id
1 'polypeptide(L)'
;MTDLGVPPDNRTRIIEVAARLLREQGPAAVTTRGVAQEAGVQAPAIYRLFQDKDGLLEAVAEHVMATHVAMKAAVVDEAEAANTDPVEDLRAGWRTQVDFGLTNPALFRLLSDPARVANSPAAGMGKAVLEARIHRVAVAGRLKVSERRAVELFQAAGVGVVTTLLTAPAGQRDAGLAEAALDGVLAQIITDEREITDTGPATTTIAFRAIAHALPGLSASERGLLSEWLDRVITAYEAS
;
A
#
# COMPACT_ATOMS: atom_id res chain seq x y z
N MET A 1 -5.07 36.32 0.42
CA MET A 1 -5.02 36.75 -0.99
C MET A 1 -5.39 35.52 -1.81
N THR A 2 -6.60 35.53 -2.34
CA THR A 2 -7.38 34.37 -2.81
C THR A 2 -6.73 33.66 -3.98
N ASP A 3 -6.54 32.34 -3.85
CA ASP A 3 -6.15 31.42 -4.91
C ASP A 3 -7.29 31.35 -5.94
N LEU A 4 -7.13 32.01 -7.09
CA LEU A 4 -8.08 31.98 -8.19
C LEU A 4 -7.87 30.68 -8.95
N GLY A 5 -8.62 29.66 -8.53
CA GLY A 5 -8.61 28.30 -9.06
C GLY A 5 -8.65 28.25 -10.58
N VAL A 6 -7.54 27.77 -11.15
CA VAL A 6 -7.50 27.26 -12.51
C VAL A 6 -8.52 26.13 -12.59
N PRO A 7 -9.49 26.16 -13.53
CA PRO A 7 -10.42 25.05 -13.71
C PRO A 7 -9.62 23.76 -13.88
N PRO A 8 -9.99 22.65 -13.21
CA PRO A 8 -9.28 21.39 -13.37
C PRO A 8 -9.19 21.06 -14.85
N ASP A 9 -8.01 20.62 -15.30
CA ASP A 9 -7.82 20.27 -16.69
C ASP A 9 -8.86 19.21 -17.11
N ASN A 10 -9.17 19.17 -18.42
CA ASN A 10 -10.20 18.26 -18.92
C ASN A 10 -9.95 16.79 -18.53
N ARG A 11 -8.69 16.35 -18.44
CA ARG A 11 -8.32 14.99 -18.07
C ARG A 11 -8.70 14.71 -16.61
N THR A 12 -8.34 15.61 -15.69
CA THR A 12 -8.66 15.51 -14.27
C THR A 12 -10.18 15.49 -14.04
N ARG A 13 -10.92 16.40 -14.67
CA ARG A 13 -12.39 16.43 -14.59
C ARG A 13 -13.05 15.15 -15.11
N ILE A 14 -12.56 14.60 -16.22
CA ILE A 14 -13.06 13.32 -16.77
C ILE A 14 -12.83 12.18 -15.78
N ILE A 15 -11.65 12.13 -15.16
CA ILE A 15 -11.28 11.12 -14.17
C ILE A 15 -12.17 11.21 -12.94
N GLU A 16 -12.39 12.41 -12.38
CA GLU A 16 -13.23 12.62 -11.19
C GLU A 16 -14.68 12.20 -11.45
N VAL A 17 -15.23 12.55 -12.61
CA VAL A 17 -16.57 12.13 -13.04
C VAL A 17 -16.65 10.60 -13.17
N ALA A 18 -15.68 9.99 -13.85
CA ALA A 18 -15.65 8.54 -14.03
C ALA A 18 -15.47 7.80 -12.69
N ALA A 19 -14.64 8.32 -11.78
CA ALA A 19 -14.46 7.79 -10.42
C ALA A 19 -15.77 7.84 -9.62
N ARG A 20 -16.48 8.97 -9.69
CA ARG A 20 -17.80 9.12 -9.04
C ARG A 20 -18.81 8.12 -9.59
N LEU A 21 -18.93 8.02 -10.91
CA LEU A 21 -19.82 7.06 -11.58
C LEU A 21 -19.49 5.61 -11.21
N LEU A 22 -18.20 5.26 -11.17
CA LEU A 22 -17.74 3.94 -10.80
C LEU A 22 -18.15 3.57 -9.37
N ARG A 23 -18.02 4.53 -8.43
CA ARG A 23 -18.36 4.34 -7.03
C ARG A 23 -19.88 4.26 -6.80
N GLU A 24 -20.65 5.11 -7.45
CA GLU A 24 -22.10 5.24 -7.22
C GLU A 24 -22.91 4.19 -7.98
N GLN A 25 -22.48 3.82 -9.20
CA GLN A 25 -23.28 3.05 -10.15
C GLN A 25 -22.53 1.83 -10.72
N GLY A 26 -21.26 1.65 -10.36
CA GLY A 26 -20.45 0.49 -10.77
C GLY A 26 -19.85 0.58 -12.18
N PRO A 27 -19.07 -0.44 -12.59
CA PRO A 27 -18.31 -0.42 -13.86
C PRO A 27 -19.15 -0.29 -15.13
N ALA A 28 -20.42 -0.71 -15.08
CA ALA A 28 -21.33 -0.64 -16.21
C ALA A 28 -21.71 0.81 -16.55
N ALA A 29 -21.80 1.69 -15.54
CA ALA A 29 -22.16 3.10 -15.73
C ALA A 29 -21.01 3.93 -16.32
N VAL A 30 -19.76 3.49 -16.16
CA VAL A 30 -18.59 4.15 -16.75
C VAL A 30 -18.54 3.85 -18.26
N THR A 31 -19.24 4.65 -19.05
CA THR A 31 -19.20 4.61 -20.52
C THR A 31 -18.51 5.85 -21.06
N THR A 32 -17.77 5.73 -22.17
CA THR A 32 -17.06 6.87 -22.77
C THR A 32 -18.01 8.03 -23.11
N ARG A 33 -19.23 7.71 -23.58
CA ARG A 33 -20.27 8.71 -23.87
C ARG A 33 -20.88 9.33 -22.61
N GLY A 34 -21.25 8.51 -21.62
CA GLY A 34 -21.84 9.00 -20.37
C GLY A 34 -20.86 9.87 -19.58
N VAL A 35 -19.61 9.44 -19.48
CA VAL A 35 -18.53 10.23 -18.85
C VAL A 35 -18.30 11.54 -19.59
N ALA A 36 -18.25 11.52 -20.93
CA ALA A 36 -18.05 12.74 -21.71
C ALA A 36 -19.19 13.75 -21.48
N GLN A 37 -20.43 13.27 -21.47
CA GLN A 37 -21.62 14.10 -21.22
C GLN A 37 -21.58 14.72 -19.82
N GLU A 38 -21.33 13.93 -18.78
CA GLU A 38 -21.29 14.43 -17.40
C GLU A 38 -20.07 15.33 -17.13
N ALA A 39 -18.94 15.07 -17.78
CA ALA A 39 -17.75 15.93 -17.69
C ALA A 39 -17.85 17.21 -18.54
N GLY A 40 -18.91 17.37 -19.34
CA GLY A 40 -19.09 18.53 -20.23
C GLY A 40 -18.03 18.61 -21.33
N VAL A 41 -17.57 17.47 -21.84
CA VAL A 41 -16.59 17.37 -22.93
C VAL A 41 -17.17 16.61 -24.12
N GLN A 42 -16.53 16.73 -25.27
CA GLN A 42 -16.90 15.96 -26.46
C GLN A 42 -16.36 14.52 -26.36
N ALA A 43 -17.14 13.53 -26.79
CA ALA A 43 -16.74 12.11 -26.73
C ALA A 43 -15.37 11.80 -27.37
N PRO A 44 -14.94 12.42 -28.50
CA PRO A 44 -13.59 12.24 -29.04
C PRO A 44 -12.46 12.64 -28.08
N ALA A 45 -12.72 13.53 -27.12
CA ALA A 45 -11.73 13.91 -26.11
C ALA A 45 -11.34 12.73 -25.21
N ILE A 46 -12.28 11.81 -24.92
CA ILE A 46 -12.02 10.61 -24.12
C ILE A 46 -11.01 9.71 -24.84
N TYR A 47 -11.28 9.37 -26.10
CA TYR A 47 -10.40 8.52 -26.90
C TYR A 47 -9.02 9.16 -27.11
N ARG A 48 -8.95 10.49 -27.25
CA ARG A 48 -7.65 11.18 -27.38
C ARG A 48 -6.83 11.12 -26.09
N LEU A 49 -7.47 11.25 -24.93
CA LEU A 49 -6.79 11.34 -23.63
C LEU A 49 -6.49 9.97 -23.00
N PHE A 50 -7.33 8.98 -23.28
CA PHE A 50 -7.33 7.68 -22.59
C PHE A 50 -7.30 6.48 -23.53
N GLN A 51 -7.24 6.72 -24.85
CA GLN A 51 -7.28 5.71 -25.91
C GLN A 51 -8.63 4.99 -26.02
N ASP A 52 -9.12 4.37 -24.94
CA ASP A 52 -10.38 3.63 -24.88
C ASP A 52 -11.02 3.68 -23.47
N LYS A 53 -12.01 2.80 -23.22
CA LYS A 53 -12.67 2.69 -21.91
C LYS A 53 -11.73 2.10 -20.85
N ASP A 54 -10.87 1.15 -21.22
CA ASP A 54 -9.99 0.47 -20.27
C ASP A 54 -8.88 1.41 -19.82
N GLY A 55 -8.30 2.20 -20.73
CA GLY A 55 -7.35 3.26 -20.38
C GLY A 55 -7.98 4.37 -19.53
N LEU A 56 -9.29 4.64 -19.67
CA LEU A 56 -10.01 5.54 -18.75
C LEU A 56 -10.13 4.92 -17.36
N LEU A 57 -10.49 3.63 -17.26
CA LEU A 57 -10.62 2.94 -15.97
C LEU A 57 -9.26 2.80 -15.27
N GLU A 58 -8.18 2.59 -16.00
CA GLU A 58 -6.80 2.63 -15.49
C GLU A 58 -6.47 3.99 -14.89
N ALA A 59 -6.73 5.06 -15.64
CA ALA A 59 -6.46 6.41 -15.15
C ALA A 59 -7.30 6.76 -13.90
N VAL A 60 -8.53 6.26 -13.83
CA VAL A 60 -9.40 6.41 -12.66
C VAL A 60 -8.85 5.65 -11.45
N ALA A 61 -8.43 4.40 -11.64
CA ALA A 61 -7.89 3.61 -10.56
C ALA A 61 -6.56 4.15 -10.05
N GLU A 62 -5.70 4.61 -10.96
CA GLU A 62 -4.45 5.28 -10.62
C GLU A 62 -4.71 6.55 -9.81
N HIS A 63 -5.67 7.39 -10.22
CA HIS A 63 -6.01 8.61 -9.50
C HIS A 63 -6.56 8.33 -8.10
N VAL A 64 -7.53 7.41 -7.97
CA VAL A 64 -8.12 7.09 -6.67
C VAL A 64 -7.10 6.44 -5.74
N MET A 65 -6.24 5.54 -6.25
CA MET A 65 -5.17 4.94 -5.46
C MET A 65 -4.13 6.00 -5.06
N ALA A 66 -3.75 6.93 -5.94
CA ALA A 66 -2.80 8.00 -5.62
C ALA A 66 -3.32 8.89 -4.48
N THR A 67 -4.60 9.29 -4.53
CA THR A 67 -5.23 10.04 -3.43
C THR A 67 -5.22 9.24 -2.12
N HIS A 68 -5.57 7.95 -2.18
CA HIS A 68 -5.58 7.09 -1.00
C HIS A 68 -4.18 6.89 -0.40
N VAL A 69 -3.18 6.68 -1.24
CA VAL A 69 -1.78 6.51 -0.81
C VAL A 69 -1.20 7.80 -0.25
N ALA A 70 -1.51 8.96 -0.83
CA ALA A 70 -1.09 10.26 -0.29
C ALA A 70 -1.63 10.47 1.13
N MET A 71 -2.89 10.13 1.39
CA MET A 71 -3.45 10.14 2.75
C MET A 71 -2.70 9.18 3.68
N LYS A 72 -2.40 7.95 3.22
CA LYS A 72 -1.65 6.97 4.03
C LYS A 72 -0.23 7.42 4.36
N ALA A 73 0.45 8.10 3.43
CA ALA A 73 1.79 8.64 3.63
C ALA A 73 1.79 9.71 4.74
N ALA A 74 0.85 10.66 4.68
CA ALA A 74 0.69 11.68 5.71
C ALA A 74 0.46 11.07 7.10
N VAL A 75 -0.34 10.01 7.21
CA VAL A 75 -0.56 9.29 8.48
C VAL A 75 0.73 8.65 9.01
N VAL A 76 1.62 8.13 8.14
CA VAL A 76 2.92 7.59 8.59
C VAL A 76 3.82 8.69 9.12
N ASP A 77 3.89 9.83 8.40
CA ASP A 77 4.69 10.99 8.84
C ASP A 77 4.20 11.51 10.21
N GLU A 78 2.88 11.59 10.41
CA GLU A 78 2.26 11.96 11.68
C GLU A 78 2.55 10.93 12.79
N ALA A 79 2.46 9.64 12.48
CA ALA A 79 2.74 8.56 13.44
C ALA A 79 4.21 8.53 13.86
N GLU A 80 5.13 8.85 12.95
CA GLU A 80 6.54 9.01 13.26
C GLU A 80 6.77 10.23 14.17
N ALA A 81 6.19 11.38 13.83
CA ALA A 81 6.27 12.60 14.64
C ALA A 81 5.66 12.42 16.05
N ALA A 82 4.60 11.63 16.18
CA ALA A 82 3.94 11.32 17.44
C ALA A 82 4.61 10.18 18.23
N ASN A 83 5.66 9.54 17.68
CA ASN A 83 6.31 8.37 18.25
C ASN A 83 5.31 7.24 18.58
N THR A 84 4.33 7.03 17.70
CA THR A 84 3.36 5.93 17.80
C THR A 84 4.08 4.58 17.74
N ASP A 85 3.60 3.59 18.48
CA ASP A 85 4.12 2.22 18.39
C ASP A 85 4.06 1.74 16.93
N PRO A 86 5.21 1.36 16.32
CA PRO A 86 5.25 0.93 14.92
C PRO A 86 4.37 -0.30 14.62
N VAL A 87 4.11 -1.16 15.60
CA VAL A 87 3.20 -2.31 15.40
C VAL A 87 1.75 -1.86 15.33
N GLU A 88 1.32 -0.92 16.17
CA GLU A 88 -0.03 -0.35 16.10
C GLU A 88 -0.25 0.46 14.82
N ASP A 89 0.76 1.19 14.32
CA ASP A 89 0.68 1.85 13.01
C ASP A 89 0.56 0.82 11.87
N LEU A 90 1.26 -0.31 11.96
CA LEU A 90 1.10 -1.40 10.99
C LEU A 90 -0.33 -1.99 11.00
N ARG A 91 -0.93 -2.16 12.20
CA ARG A 91 -2.34 -2.58 12.35
C ARG A 91 -3.31 -1.54 11.77
N ALA A 92 -3.07 -0.25 12.00
CA ALA A 92 -3.88 0.83 11.42
C ALA A 92 -3.79 0.87 9.88
N GLY A 93 -2.58 0.64 9.34
CA GLY A 93 -2.33 0.51 7.91
C GLY A 93 -3.10 -0.66 7.28
N TRP A 94 -3.15 -1.81 7.97
CA TRP A 94 -3.95 -2.97 7.55
C TRP A 94 -5.43 -2.65 7.45
N ARG A 95 -6.02 -2.08 8.51
CA ARG A 95 -7.46 -1.75 8.55
C ARG A 95 -7.84 -0.78 7.43
N THR A 96 -7.00 0.23 7.20
CA THR A 96 -7.18 1.19 6.11
C THR A 96 -7.17 0.51 4.73
N GLN A 97 -6.27 -0.45 4.51
CA GLN A 97 -6.21 -1.21 3.26
C GLN A 97 -7.46 -2.07 3.05
N VAL A 98 -7.91 -2.78 4.11
CA VAL A 98 -9.10 -3.62 4.04
C VAL A 98 -10.34 -2.79 3.77
N ASP A 99 -10.51 -1.68 4.50
CA ASP A 99 -11.63 -0.75 4.31
C ASP A 99 -11.66 -0.18 2.88
N PHE A 100 -10.50 0.24 2.35
CA PHE A 100 -10.41 0.72 0.97
C PHE A 100 -10.90 -0.33 -0.03
N GLY A 101 -10.47 -1.59 0.13
CA GLY A 101 -10.85 -2.69 -0.75
C GLY A 101 -12.34 -3.02 -0.70
N LEU A 102 -12.94 -2.98 0.49
CA LEU A 102 -14.37 -3.27 0.69
C LEU A 102 -15.28 -2.11 0.26
N THR A 103 -14.83 -0.87 0.42
CA THR A 103 -15.54 0.35 0.01
C THR A 103 -15.43 0.60 -1.49
N ASN A 104 -14.37 0.10 -2.14
CA ASN A 104 -14.15 0.28 -3.57
C ASN A 104 -13.99 -1.05 -4.34
N PRO A 105 -14.97 -1.99 -4.32
CA PRO A 105 -14.80 -3.34 -4.88
C PRO A 105 -14.43 -3.36 -6.36
N ALA A 106 -15.01 -2.45 -7.15
CA ALA A 106 -14.74 -2.36 -8.59
C ALA A 106 -13.30 -1.94 -8.88
N LEU A 107 -12.81 -0.93 -8.15
CA LEU A 107 -11.43 -0.45 -8.24
C LEU A 107 -10.45 -1.48 -7.71
N PHE A 108 -10.77 -2.09 -6.57
CA PHE A 108 -9.92 -3.11 -5.97
C PHE A 108 -9.66 -4.28 -6.93
N ARG A 109 -10.68 -4.74 -7.66
CA ARG A 109 -10.51 -5.78 -8.69
C ARG A 109 -9.57 -5.35 -9.81
N LEU A 110 -9.68 -4.11 -10.29
CA LEU A 110 -8.77 -3.58 -11.30
C LEU A 110 -7.32 -3.49 -10.78
N LEU A 111 -7.17 -3.07 -9.53
CA LEU A 111 -5.89 -2.88 -8.84
C LEU A 111 -5.31 -4.18 -8.26
N SER A 112 -5.99 -5.32 -8.42
CA SER A 112 -5.50 -6.64 -8.00
C SER A 112 -4.94 -7.44 -9.17
N ASP A 113 -5.08 -6.95 -10.42
CA ASP A 113 -4.45 -7.54 -11.59
C ASP A 113 -2.93 -7.31 -11.54
N PRO A 114 -2.11 -8.37 -11.46
CA PRO A 114 -0.65 -8.24 -11.35
C PRO A 114 -0.01 -7.41 -12.47
N ALA A 115 -0.52 -7.50 -13.70
CA ALA A 115 0.02 -6.77 -14.84
C ALA A 115 -0.20 -5.26 -14.71
N ARG A 116 -1.32 -4.86 -14.09
CA ARG A 116 -1.67 -3.45 -13.84
C ARG A 116 -0.90 -2.90 -12.66
N VAL A 117 -0.79 -3.68 -11.58
CA VAL A 117 -0.04 -3.30 -10.37
C VAL A 117 1.42 -3.03 -10.69
N ALA A 118 2.05 -3.90 -11.50
CA ALA A 118 3.46 -3.77 -11.86
C ALA A 118 3.80 -2.44 -12.56
N ASN A 119 2.82 -1.81 -13.22
CA ASN A 119 2.99 -0.58 -13.99
C ASN A 119 2.33 0.65 -13.33
N SER A 120 1.79 0.52 -12.11
CA SER A 120 1.07 1.60 -11.41
C SER A 120 2.01 2.38 -10.48
N PRO A 121 2.29 3.68 -10.75
CA PRO A 121 3.01 4.54 -9.83
C PRO A 121 2.38 4.60 -8.44
N ALA A 122 1.05 4.71 -8.35
CA ALA A 122 0.33 4.76 -7.10
C ALA A 122 0.47 3.45 -6.30
N ALA A 123 0.45 2.28 -6.96
CA ALA A 123 0.73 1.01 -6.28
C ALA A 123 2.18 0.95 -5.75
N GLY A 124 3.15 1.46 -6.52
CA GLY A 124 4.54 1.60 -6.09
C GLY A 124 4.68 2.50 -4.86
N MET A 125 4.02 3.66 -4.85
CA MET A 125 3.98 4.55 -3.69
C MET A 125 3.30 3.88 -2.48
N GLY A 126 2.21 3.12 -2.70
CA GLY A 126 1.53 2.39 -1.64
C GLY A 126 2.40 1.31 -1.01
N LYS A 127 3.23 0.64 -1.83
CA LYS A 127 4.28 -0.30 -1.36
C LYS A 127 5.34 0.43 -0.55
N ALA A 128 5.83 1.59 -1.01
CA ALA A 128 6.81 2.39 -0.26
C ALA A 128 6.30 2.81 1.12
N VAL A 129 5.01 3.17 1.25
CA VAL A 129 4.39 3.47 2.55
C VAL A 129 4.38 2.23 3.47
N LEU A 130 4.11 1.04 2.94
CA LEU A 130 4.19 -0.19 3.73
C LEU A 130 5.64 -0.53 4.11
N GLU A 131 6.58 -0.36 3.19
CA GLU A 131 8.02 -0.51 3.45
C GLU A 131 8.47 0.41 4.59
N ALA A 132 8.04 1.67 4.60
CA ALA A 132 8.36 2.60 5.69
C ALA A 132 7.80 2.15 7.06
N ARG A 133 6.56 1.63 7.09
CA ARG A 133 6.00 1.05 8.33
C ARG A 133 6.78 -0.16 8.82
N ILE A 134 7.11 -1.09 7.92
CA ILE A 134 7.90 -2.29 8.23
C ILE A 134 9.31 -1.90 8.69
N HIS A 135 9.92 -0.90 8.06
CA HIS A 135 11.22 -0.38 8.46
C HIS A 135 11.21 0.15 9.89
N ARG A 136 10.17 0.88 10.29
CA ARG A 136 10.02 1.35 11.69
C ARG A 136 9.92 0.18 12.68
N VAL A 137 9.27 -0.93 12.31
CA VAL A 137 9.24 -2.16 13.12
C VAL A 137 10.64 -2.80 13.22
N ALA A 138 11.40 -2.80 12.12
CA ALA A 138 12.77 -3.32 12.09
C ALA A 138 13.72 -2.48 12.96
N VAL A 139 13.68 -1.15 12.84
CA VAL A 139 14.48 -0.23 13.66
C VAL A 139 14.15 -0.37 15.14
N ALA A 140 12.88 -0.62 15.48
CA ALA A 140 12.46 -0.91 16.86
C ALA A 140 12.94 -2.29 17.37
N GLY A 141 13.64 -3.08 16.56
CA GLY A 141 14.13 -4.40 16.94
C GLY A 141 13.02 -5.44 17.11
N ARG A 142 11.86 -5.23 16.49
CA ARG A 142 10.69 -6.11 16.63
C ARG A 142 10.46 -7.04 15.44
N LEU A 143 11.21 -6.90 14.34
CA LEU A 143 11.03 -7.69 13.13
C LEU A 143 11.82 -9.02 13.17
N LYS A 144 11.15 -10.15 12.92
CA LYS A 144 11.72 -11.52 12.94
C LYS A 144 12.28 -11.99 11.59
N VAL A 145 11.81 -11.40 10.50
CA VAL A 145 12.13 -11.79 9.12
C VAL A 145 12.71 -10.59 8.35
N SER A 146 13.25 -10.79 7.15
CA SER A 146 13.68 -9.65 6.32
C SER A 146 12.54 -8.67 6.04
N GLU A 147 12.86 -7.38 5.89
CA GLU A 147 11.88 -6.34 5.54
C GLU A 147 11.12 -6.71 4.25
N ARG A 148 11.83 -7.25 3.25
CA ARG A 148 11.24 -7.75 2.00
C ARG A 148 10.19 -8.83 2.26
N ARG A 149 10.52 -9.86 3.04
CA ARG A 149 9.62 -10.97 3.35
C ARG A 149 8.39 -10.49 4.12
N ALA A 150 8.57 -9.57 5.06
CA ALA A 150 7.48 -9.00 5.82
C ALA A 150 6.49 -8.22 4.92
N VAL A 151 7.01 -7.39 4.01
CA VAL A 151 6.18 -6.67 3.02
C VAL A 151 5.41 -7.64 2.13
N GLU A 152 6.06 -8.69 1.61
CA GLU A 152 5.43 -9.71 0.76
C GLU A 152 4.31 -10.46 1.49
N LEU A 153 4.55 -10.91 2.72
CA LEU A 153 3.56 -11.61 3.54
C LEU A 153 2.36 -10.71 3.84
N PHE A 154 2.61 -9.47 4.22
CA PHE A 154 1.56 -8.50 4.53
C PHE A 154 0.70 -8.18 3.30
N GLN A 155 1.33 -7.94 2.14
CA GLN A 155 0.60 -7.69 0.89
C GLN A 155 -0.20 -8.91 0.45
N ALA A 156 0.40 -10.10 0.44
CA ALA A 156 -0.27 -11.33 0.03
C ALA A 156 -1.51 -11.62 0.89
N ALA A 157 -1.38 -11.47 2.21
CA ALA A 157 -2.49 -11.66 3.14
C ALA A 157 -3.58 -10.60 2.93
N GLY A 158 -3.21 -9.31 2.83
CA GLY A 158 -4.18 -8.22 2.68
C GLY A 158 -4.99 -8.33 1.39
N VAL A 159 -4.31 -8.63 0.26
CA VAL A 159 -4.99 -8.87 -1.02
C VAL A 159 -5.88 -10.10 -0.96
N GLY A 160 -5.40 -11.21 -0.38
CA GLY A 160 -6.18 -12.43 -0.23
C GLY A 160 -7.43 -12.25 0.63
N VAL A 161 -7.33 -11.53 1.75
CA VAL A 161 -8.45 -11.22 2.65
C VAL A 161 -9.53 -10.43 1.92
N VAL A 162 -9.17 -9.30 1.30
CA VAL A 162 -10.15 -8.47 0.59
C VAL A 162 -10.78 -9.25 -0.55
N THR A 163 -9.99 -9.97 -1.33
CA THR A 163 -10.50 -10.81 -2.44
C THR A 163 -11.51 -11.83 -1.94
N THR A 164 -11.20 -12.52 -0.84
CA THR A 164 -12.07 -13.53 -0.22
C THR A 164 -13.37 -12.89 0.28
N LEU A 165 -13.28 -11.77 1.01
CA LEU A 165 -14.47 -11.06 1.52
C LEU A 165 -15.37 -10.53 0.39
N LEU A 166 -14.80 -10.15 -0.76
CA LEU A 166 -15.56 -9.70 -1.93
C LEU A 166 -16.29 -10.83 -2.67
N THR A 167 -16.04 -12.11 -2.34
CA THR A 167 -16.81 -13.25 -2.88
C THR A 167 -18.18 -13.39 -2.23
N ALA A 168 -18.38 -12.83 -1.03
CA ALA A 168 -19.64 -12.87 -0.30
C ALA A 168 -20.40 -11.52 -0.36
N PRO A 169 -21.75 -11.55 -0.35
CA PRO A 169 -22.56 -10.34 -0.16
C PRO A 169 -22.21 -9.62 1.16
N ALA A 170 -22.34 -8.29 1.19
CA ALA A 170 -21.88 -7.47 2.32
C ALA A 170 -22.39 -7.95 3.71
N GLY A 171 -23.64 -8.39 3.82
CA GLY A 171 -24.23 -8.88 5.07
C GLY A 171 -23.84 -10.30 5.48
N GLN A 172 -23.05 -11.01 4.67
CA GLN A 172 -22.61 -12.40 4.89
C GLN A 172 -21.08 -12.52 4.96
N ARG A 173 -20.36 -11.40 4.92
CA ARG A 173 -18.91 -11.38 5.03
C ARG A 173 -18.48 -11.77 6.44
N ASP A 174 -17.45 -12.60 6.54
CA ASP A 174 -16.82 -12.91 7.82
C ASP A 174 -16.11 -11.67 8.38
N ALA A 175 -16.69 -11.07 9.41
CA ALA A 175 -16.15 -9.86 10.05
C ALA A 175 -14.81 -10.11 10.78
N GLY A 176 -14.52 -11.36 11.16
CA GLY A 176 -13.30 -11.73 11.88
C GLY A 176 -12.11 -12.06 10.98
N LEU A 177 -12.35 -12.40 9.70
CA LEU A 177 -11.32 -12.89 8.78
C LEU A 177 -10.13 -11.91 8.65
N ALA A 178 -10.42 -10.61 8.54
CA ALA A 178 -9.37 -9.61 8.33
C ALA A 178 -8.42 -9.48 9.54
N GLU A 179 -8.96 -9.45 10.76
CA GLU A 179 -8.14 -9.35 11.97
C GLU A 179 -7.43 -10.68 12.27
N ALA A 180 -8.09 -11.82 12.08
CA ALA A 180 -7.46 -13.13 12.25
C ALA A 180 -6.29 -13.36 11.28
N ALA A 181 -6.42 -12.93 10.02
CA ALA A 181 -5.34 -13.00 9.05
C ALA A 181 -4.18 -12.06 9.42
N LEU A 182 -4.48 -10.85 9.89
CA LEU A 182 -3.46 -9.92 10.38
C LEU A 182 -2.70 -10.52 11.56
N ASP A 183 -3.40 -11.04 12.56
CA ASP A 183 -2.78 -11.65 13.73
C ASP A 183 -1.88 -12.82 13.34
N GLY A 184 -2.30 -13.66 12.39
CA GLY A 184 -1.47 -14.72 11.83
C GLY A 184 -0.20 -14.21 11.14
N VAL A 185 -0.30 -13.12 10.35
CA VAL A 185 0.87 -12.48 9.73
C VAL A 185 1.79 -11.90 10.80
N LEU A 186 1.27 -11.10 11.73
CA LEU A 186 2.06 -10.44 12.77
C LEU A 186 2.75 -11.45 13.68
N ALA A 187 2.09 -12.55 14.05
CA ALA A 187 2.71 -13.62 14.83
C ALA A 187 3.94 -14.23 14.13
N GLN A 188 3.94 -14.25 12.79
CA GLN A 188 5.10 -14.68 12.02
C GLN A 188 6.18 -13.59 11.94
N ILE A 189 5.81 -12.35 11.66
CA ILE A 189 6.80 -11.32 11.32
C ILE A 189 7.32 -10.52 12.52
N ILE A 190 6.64 -10.54 13.67
CA ILE A 190 6.97 -9.71 14.85
C ILE A 190 7.35 -10.55 16.07
N THR A 191 8.35 -10.08 16.82
CA THR A 191 8.73 -10.55 18.16
C THR A 191 7.83 -9.95 19.23
N ASP A 192 7.37 -10.79 20.16
CA ASP A 192 6.55 -10.37 21.28
C ASP A 192 7.33 -9.42 22.20
N GLU A 193 6.66 -8.44 22.80
CA GLU A 193 7.32 -7.44 23.67
C GLU A 193 8.06 -8.08 24.86
N ARG A 194 7.58 -9.24 25.32
CA ARG A 194 8.18 -10.00 26.41
C ARG A 194 9.49 -10.69 26.02
N GLU A 195 9.75 -10.89 24.73
CA GLU A 195 10.96 -11.52 24.20
C GLU A 195 12.04 -10.50 23.80
N ILE A 196 11.73 -9.19 23.84
CA ILE A 196 12.70 -8.13 23.47
C ILE A 196 13.95 -8.17 24.37
N THR A 197 13.84 -8.62 25.63
CA THR A 197 14.97 -8.71 26.57
C THR A 197 15.98 -9.81 26.24
N ASP A 198 15.64 -10.75 25.35
CA ASP A 198 16.53 -11.80 24.83
C ASP A 198 16.41 -11.84 23.30
N THR A 199 16.66 -10.69 22.66
CA THR A 199 16.50 -10.55 21.21
C THR A 199 17.49 -11.45 20.48
N GLY A 200 16.99 -12.55 19.92
CA GLY A 200 17.80 -13.54 19.24
C GLY A 200 18.68 -12.96 18.13
N PRO A 201 19.77 -13.66 17.76
CA PRO A 201 20.74 -13.16 16.78
C PRO A 201 20.13 -12.69 15.44
N ALA A 202 19.06 -13.33 14.98
CA ALA A 202 18.34 -12.97 13.75
C ALA A 202 17.70 -11.56 13.84
N THR A 203 16.89 -11.30 14.87
CA THR A 203 16.23 -10.00 15.08
C THR A 203 17.25 -8.87 15.27
N THR A 204 18.32 -9.12 16.03
CA THR A 204 19.41 -8.14 16.20
C THR A 204 20.09 -7.83 14.86
N THR A 205 20.33 -8.85 14.03
CA THR A 205 20.93 -8.66 12.70
C THR A 205 20.02 -7.84 11.79
N ILE A 206 18.70 -8.09 11.80
CA ILE A 206 17.70 -7.33 11.03
C ILE A 206 17.66 -5.87 11.48
N ALA A 207 17.59 -5.62 12.80
CA ALA A 207 17.59 -4.26 13.36
C ALA A 207 18.88 -3.52 13.00
N PHE A 208 20.03 -4.20 13.10
CA PHE A 208 21.31 -3.61 12.75
C PHE A 208 21.39 -3.29 11.25
N ARG A 209 20.87 -4.18 10.40
CA ARG A 209 20.80 -3.98 8.96
C ARG A 209 19.93 -2.77 8.58
N ALA A 210 18.82 -2.55 9.29
CA ALA A 210 17.94 -1.41 9.05
C ALA A 210 18.69 -0.09 9.23
N ILE A 211 19.53 0.04 10.26
CA ILE A 211 20.26 1.27 10.57
C ILE A 211 21.67 1.37 9.94
N ALA A 212 22.19 0.29 9.33
CA ALA A 212 23.57 0.20 8.85
C ALA A 212 23.99 1.33 7.90
N HIS A 213 23.05 1.79 7.06
CA HIS A 213 23.26 2.85 6.08
C HIS A 213 23.51 4.24 6.70
N ALA A 214 23.12 4.44 7.96
CA ALA A 214 23.23 5.71 8.68
C ALA A 214 24.36 5.71 9.72
N LEU A 215 25.14 4.62 9.83
CA LEU A 215 26.19 4.51 10.85
C LEU A 215 27.29 5.56 10.63
N PRO A 216 27.60 6.37 11.66
CA PRO A 216 28.71 7.31 11.60
C PRO A 216 30.05 6.56 11.65
N GLY A 217 31.12 7.20 11.17
CA GLY A 217 32.49 6.66 11.23
C GLY A 217 32.86 5.65 10.15
N LEU A 218 31.91 5.22 9.31
CA LEU A 218 32.16 4.39 8.12
C LEU A 218 32.09 5.24 6.84
N SER A 219 32.83 4.85 5.81
CA SER A 219 32.67 5.35 4.45
C SER A 219 31.42 4.77 3.78
N ALA A 220 31.01 5.34 2.63
CA ALA A 220 29.88 4.82 1.87
C ALA A 220 30.12 3.36 1.40
N SER A 221 31.34 3.03 0.97
CA SER A 221 31.72 1.68 0.56
C SER A 221 31.67 0.68 1.72
N GLU A 222 32.15 1.07 2.91
CA GLU A 222 32.11 0.22 4.09
C GLU A 222 30.68 -0.03 4.57
N ARG A 223 29.81 0.98 4.55
CA ARG A 223 28.37 0.79 4.84
C ARG A 223 27.70 -0.14 3.84
N GLY A 224 28.06 -0.03 2.55
CA GLY A 224 27.58 -0.95 1.52
C GLY A 224 28.00 -2.39 1.78
N LEU A 225 29.28 -2.61 2.08
CA LEU A 225 29.83 -3.94 2.38
C LEU A 225 29.22 -4.55 3.64
N LEU A 226 29.06 -3.77 4.71
CA LEU A 226 28.39 -4.20 5.92
C LEU A 226 26.93 -4.63 5.66
N SER A 227 26.20 -3.81 4.88
CA SER A 227 24.82 -4.13 4.50
C SER A 227 24.74 -5.44 3.72
N GLU A 228 25.65 -5.66 2.77
CA GLU A 228 25.74 -6.90 2.00
C GLU A 228 26.00 -8.12 2.89
N TRP A 229 26.92 -8.02 3.86
CA TRP A 229 27.19 -9.11 4.79
C TRP A 229 25.98 -9.44 5.67
N LEU A 230 25.32 -8.42 6.21
CA LEU A 230 24.12 -8.59 7.02
C LEU A 230 22.98 -9.21 6.19
N ASP A 231 22.79 -8.80 4.93
CA ASP A 231 21.77 -9.36 4.03
C ASP A 231 22.01 -10.86 3.77
N ARG A 232 23.27 -11.28 3.59
CA ARG A 232 23.65 -12.69 3.45
C ARG A 232 23.35 -13.50 4.71
N VAL A 233 23.62 -12.93 5.89
CA VAL A 233 23.33 -13.58 7.19
C VAL A 233 21.82 -13.71 7.40
N ILE A 234 21.03 -12.68 7.10
CA ILE A 234 19.57 -12.70 7.18
C ILE A 234 19.00 -13.80 6.28
N THR A 235 19.49 -13.90 5.04
CA THR A 235 19.07 -14.95 4.10
C THR A 235 19.37 -16.36 4.65
N ALA A 236 20.50 -16.53 5.36
CA ALA A 236 20.85 -17.80 5.97
C ALA A 236 19.90 -18.19 7.12
N TYR A 237 19.46 -17.23 7.94
CA TYR A 237 18.45 -17.47 8.98
C TYR A 237 17.08 -17.82 8.41
N GLU A 238 16.70 -17.27 7.24
CA GLU A 238 15.43 -17.61 6.60
C GLU A 238 15.40 -19.02 5.99
N ALA A 239 16.56 -19.62 5.74
CA ALA A 239 16.70 -20.95 5.13
C ALA A 239 16.81 -22.09 6.14
N SER A 240 17.03 -21.79 7.42
CA SER A 240 17.14 -22.75 8.53
C SER A 240 15.81 -23.03 9.20
#